data_AF-A0A932DWH3-F1
#
_entry.id   AF-A0A932DWH3-F1
#
_cell.length_a   1.000
_cell.length_b   1.000
_cell.length_c   1.000
_cell.angle_alpha   90.00
_cell.angle_beta   90.00
_cell.angle_gamma   90.00
#
_symmetry.space_group_name_H-M   'P 1'
#
loop_
_entity.id
_entity.type
_entity.pdbx_description
1 polymer ?
#
loop_
_entity_poly.entity_id
_entity_poly.type
_entity_poly.pdbx_seq_one_letter_code
_entity_poly.pdbx_strand_id
1 'polypeptide(L)'
;MTIEQIESSFLHLGERLEPEITKIGDPKIREELRLPFDVVKVNLTNEYRDFRKLEELAQKMPDRMVKQANINYFSFRFNPHSVGVAASFVPIERSVCIDSTFDTNNIFDLVVLYHELRHVVQDTLHRVSIKTDRDFEQYQNFLTAKAGEKTRILLVDETTAYAYELELLNLISKGQLKTQASDPGFNGTWFRSQFAIRDDQLGVADVLAELSVLYFPEGLRQSALPKQFVRRVAERYWQMGYDLFILHQGQYHRVTDDSFR
;
A
#
# COMPACT_ATOMS: atom_id res chain seq x y z
N MET A 1 -11.40 18.39 -4.79
CA MET A 1 -10.36 17.83 -3.91
C MET A 1 -9.01 18.38 -4.35
N THR A 2 -8.18 18.82 -3.41
CA THR A 2 -6.79 19.27 -3.65
C THR A 2 -5.80 18.34 -2.97
N ILE A 3 -4.51 18.45 -3.32
CA ILE A 3 -3.42 17.71 -2.66
C ILE A 3 -3.36 18.06 -1.18
N GLU A 4 -3.46 19.36 -0.86
CA GLU A 4 -3.43 19.85 0.52
C GLU A 4 -4.58 19.27 1.36
N GLN A 5 -5.75 19.04 0.76
CA GLN A 5 -6.88 18.39 1.45
C GLN A 5 -6.58 16.91 1.75
N ILE A 6 -5.99 16.18 0.80
CA ILE A 6 -5.59 14.78 1.00
C ILE A 6 -4.54 14.68 2.10
N GLU A 7 -3.46 15.44 1.98
CA GLU A 7 -2.36 15.46 2.95
C GLU A 7 -2.85 15.85 4.34
N SER A 8 -3.67 16.89 4.45
CA SER A 8 -4.22 17.34 5.74
C SER A 8 -5.13 16.30 6.38
N SER A 9 -6.07 15.70 5.64
CA SER A 9 -6.95 14.66 6.18
C SER A 9 -6.18 13.41 6.59
N PHE A 10 -5.19 12.99 5.79
CA PHE A 10 -4.38 11.81 6.06
C PHE A 10 -3.49 12.01 7.30
N LEU A 11 -2.83 13.17 7.42
CA LEU A 11 -2.01 13.49 8.59
C LEU A 11 -2.87 13.66 9.85
N HIS A 12 -4.07 14.24 9.74
CA HIS A 12 -5.00 14.32 10.87
C HIS A 12 -5.43 12.94 11.37
N LEU A 13 -5.64 11.97 10.48
CA LEU A 13 -5.86 10.58 10.87
C LEU A 13 -4.66 10.03 11.65
N GLY A 14 -3.43 10.28 11.17
CA GLY A 14 -2.20 9.88 11.87
C GLY A 14 -2.10 10.49 13.27
N GLU A 15 -2.34 11.79 13.42
CA GLU A 15 -2.36 12.49 14.71
C GLU A 15 -3.39 11.89 15.67
N ARG A 16 -4.58 11.55 15.17
CA ARG A 16 -5.64 10.90 15.96
C ARG A 16 -5.23 9.52 16.47
N LEU A 17 -4.47 8.77 15.69
CA LEU A 17 -4.07 7.39 15.98
C LEU A 17 -2.75 7.28 16.77
N GLU A 18 -1.91 8.31 16.75
CA GLU A 18 -0.60 8.32 17.42
C GLU A 18 -0.63 7.91 18.90
N PRO A 19 -1.62 8.31 19.72
CA PRO A 19 -1.73 7.84 21.10
C PRO A 19 -1.97 6.32 21.21
N GLU A 20 -2.68 5.72 20.25
CA GLU A 20 -2.93 4.28 20.21
C GLU A 20 -1.74 3.51 19.65
N ILE A 21 -1.06 4.05 18.63
CA ILE A 21 0.19 3.49 18.10
C ILE A 21 1.22 3.39 19.22
N THR A 22 1.37 4.44 20.05
CA THR A 22 2.34 4.45 21.16
C THR A 22 2.11 3.34 22.19
N LYS A 23 0.88 2.84 22.33
CA LYS A 23 0.52 1.76 23.28
C LYS A 23 0.87 0.35 22.77
N ILE A 24 1.15 0.19 21.48
CA ILE A 24 1.53 -1.11 20.92
C ILE A 24 2.85 -1.57 21.55
N GLY A 25 2.91 -2.78 22.11
CA GLY A 25 4.09 -3.26 22.82
C GLY A 25 5.33 -3.44 21.93
N ASP A 26 5.15 -3.87 20.68
CA ASP A 26 6.24 -4.12 19.74
C ASP A 26 6.73 -2.80 19.09
N PRO A 27 7.99 -2.36 19.34
CA PRO A 27 8.52 -1.13 18.75
C PRO A 27 8.57 -1.16 17.22
N LYS A 28 8.84 -2.31 16.61
CA LYS A 28 8.91 -2.44 15.16
C LYS A 28 7.53 -2.21 14.55
N ILE A 29 6.48 -2.80 15.11
CA ILE A 29 5.10 -2.55 14.65
C ILE A 29 4.74 -1.06 14.78
N ARG A 30 5.15 -0.40 15.88
CA ARG A 30 4.92 1.04 16.05
C ARG A 30 5.58 1.87 14.97
N GLU A 31 6.86 1.63 14.71
CA GLU A 31 7.62 2.36 13.69
C GLU A 31 6.99 2.15 12.32
N GLU A 32 6.70 0.90 11.97
CA GLU A 32 6.15 0.51 10.67
C GLU A 32 4.75 1.10 10.42
N LEU A 33 3.93 1.27 11.47
CA LEU A 33 2.64 1.94 11.38
C LEU A 33 2.75 3.46 11.17
N ARG A 34 3.88 4.07 11.55
CA ARG A 34 4.11 5.52 11.37
C ARG A 34 4.64 5.87 10.00
N LEU A 35 5.37 4.95 9.34
CA LEU A 35 6.09 5.24 8.10
C LEU A 35 5.21 5.87 6.99
N PRO A 36 3.97 5.40 6.72
CA PRO A 36 3.12 6.04 5.72
C PRO A 36 2.73 7.48 6.06
N PHE A 37 2.55 7.82 7.35
CA PHE A 37 2.32 9.21 7.76
C PHE A 37 3.60 10.05 7.63
N ASP A 38 4.75 9.48 7.97
CA ASP A 38 6.03 10.19 7.91
C ASP A 38 6.46 10.48 6.46
N VAL A 39 6.19 9.57 5.52
CA VAL A 39 6.50 9.83 4.10
C VAL A 39 5.67 11.00 3.56
N VAL A 40 4.42 11.17 4.01
CA VAL A 40 3.59 12.33 3.67
C VAL A 40 4.17 13.61 4.28
N LYS A 41 4.59 13.59 5.56
CA LYS A 41 5.23 14.76 6.21
C LYS A 41 6.48 15.22 5.46
N VAL A 42 7.32 14.28 5.04
CA VAL A 42 8.51 14.58 4.23
C VAL A 42 8.09 15.19 2.88
N ASN A 43 7.06 14.64 2.25
CA ASN A 43 6.56 15.08 0.96
C ASN A 43 5.90 16.47 0.97
N LEU A 44 5.51 17.02 2.12
CA LEU A 44 5.00 18.41 2.22
C LEU A 44 5.98 19.45 1.66
N THR A 45 7.29 19.15 1.73
CA THR A 45 8.35 20.02 1.21
C THR A 45 8.64 19.81 -0.28
N ASN A 46 8.01 18.83 -0.93
CA ASN A 46 8.18 18.53 -2.33
C ASN A 46 7.47 19.56 -3.21
N GLU A 47 8.24 20.33 -3.99
CA GLU A 47 7.72 21.28 -4.98
C GLU A 47 6.91 20.59 -6.09
N TYR A 48 7.27 19.35 -6.40
CA TYR A 48 6.69 18.50 -7.45
C TYR A 48 5.70 17.48 -6.89
N ARG A 49 5.07 17.75 -5.73
CA ARG A 49 4.01 16.87 -5.19
C ARG A 49 2.77 16.80 -6.08
N ASP A 50 2.55 17.78 -6.96
CA ASP A 50 1.57 17.70 -8.04
C ASP A 50 2.25 17.12 -9.28
N PHE A 51 1.80 15.94 -9.73
CA PHE A 51 2.39 15.24 -10.86
C PHE A 51 2.43 16.09 -12.15
N ARG A 52 1.47 17.00 -12.35
CA ARG A 52 1.45 17.89 -13.53
C ARG A 52 2.69 18.77 -13.61
N LYS A 53 3.20 19.24 -12.46
CA LYS A 53 4.45 20.01 -12.41
C LYS A 53 5.66 19.17 -12.81
N LEU A 54 5.64 17.88 -12.48
CA LEU A 54 6.68 16.95 -12.88
C LEU A 54 6.63 16.69 -14.40
N GLU A 55 5.44 16.58 -14.97
CA GLU A 55 5.24 16.50 -16.44
C GLU A 55 5.75 17.75 -17.16
N GLU A 56 5.42 18.94 -16.65
CA GLU A 56 5.92 20.22 -17.17
C GLU A 56 7.45 20.34 -17.11
N LEU A 57 8.07 19.81 -16.05
CA LEU A 57 9.52 19.74 -15.93
C LEU A 57 10.12 18.78 -16.95
N ALA A 58 9.55 17.57 -17.08
CA ALA A 58 10.03 16.55 -18.00
C ALA A 58 10.00 17.02 -19.47
N GLN A 59 9.00 17.81 -19.87
CA GLN A 59 8.94 18.40 -21.22
C GLN A 59 10.15 19.30 -21.56
N LYS A 60 10.84 19.83 -20.54
CA LYS A 60 12.03 20.67 -20.68
C LYS A 60 13.34 19.86 -20.67
N MET A 61 13.27 18.56 -20.39
CA MET A 61 14.45 17.67 -20.31
C MET A 61 14.72 16.92 -21.63
N PRO A 62 15.99 16.60 -21.96
CA PRO A 62 16.34 15.91 -23.20
C PRO A 62 15.72 14.50 -23.35
N ASP A 63 15.58 13.76 -22.25
CA ASP A 63 15.05 12.40 -22.21
C ASP A 63 13.53 12.35 -22.02
N ARG A 64 12.90 13.49 -21.69
CA ARG A 64 11.46 13.64 -21.43
C ARG A 64 10.87 12.64 -20.42
N MET A 65 11.70 12.06 -19.57
CA MET A 65 11.26 11.08 -18.58
C MET A 65 10.60 11.77 -17.40
N VAL A 66 9.34 11.42 -17.12
CA VAL A 66 8.62 11.90 -15.92
C VAL A 66 9.01 11.01 -14.73
N LYS A 67 9.91 11.50 -13.86
CA LYS A 67 10.37 10.76 -12.68
C LYS A 67 10.72 11.69 -11.53
N GLN A 68 10.36 11.31 -10.31
CA GLN A 68 10.84 12.00 -9.11
C GLN A 68 12.35 11.81 -8.95
N ALA A 69 13.09 12.91 -8.87
CA ALA A 69 14.54 12.88 -8.72
C ALA A 69 14.98 12.52 -7.29
N ASN A 70 14.24 12.99 -6.28
CA ASN A 70 14.49 12.67 -4.89
C ASN A 70 13.71 11.41 -4.48
N ILE A 71 14.41 10.36 -4.08
CA ILE A 71 13.83 9.08 -3.66
C ILE A 71 12.96 9.17 -2.41
N ASN A 72 13.02 10.27 -1.65
CA ASN A 72 12.17 10.49 -0.48
C ASN A 72 10.82 11.14 -0.84
N TYR A 73 10.64 11.53 -2.10
CA TYR A 73 9.45 12.24 -2.57
C TYR A 73 8.60 11.36 -3.49
N PHE A 74 7.32 11.72 -3.57
CA PHE A 74 6.35 11.14 -4.49
C PHE A 74 5.37 12.23 -4.94
N SER A 75 4.64 11.97 -6.03
CA SER A 75 3.67 12.93 -6.57
C SER A 75 2.25 12.38 -6.55
N PHE A 76 1.25 13.22 -6.30
CA PHE A 76 -0.15 12.88 -6.49
C PHE A 76 -0.55 13.13 -7.95
N ARG A 77 -1.23 12.15 -8.54
CA ARG A 77 -1.77 12.20 -9.90
C ARG A 77 -3.28 12.01 -9.86
N PHE A 78 -4.04 13.01 -10.30
CA PHE A 78 -5.50 12.92 -10.37
C PHE A 78 -5.95 12.39 -11.73
N ASN A 79 -7.06 11.65 -11.74
CA ASN A 79 -7.74 11.14 -12.94
C ASN A 79 -6.91 10.21 -13.88
N PRO A 80 -6.12 9.25 -13.41
CA PRO A 80 -5.87 8.08 -14.24
C PRO A 80 -7.11 7.19 -14.23
N HIS A 81 -7.45 6.53 -15.34
CA HIS A 81 -8.63 5.66 -15.49
C HIS A 81 -8.58 4.38 -14.62
N SER A 82 -8.48 4.50 -13.29
CA SER A 82 -8.46 3.37 -12.37
C SER A 82 -9.87 2.90 -12.06
N VAL A 83 -10.30 1.82 -12.71
CA VAL A 83 -11.60 1.21 -12.41
C VAL A 83 -11.52 0.53 -11.04
N GLY A 84 -12.11 1.15 -10.02
CA GLY A 84 -12.55 0.46 -8.79
C GLY A 84 -11.64 0.48 -7.57
N VAL A 85 -10.57 1.30 -7.53
CA VAL A 85 -9.73 1.47 -6.33
C VAL A 85 -9.47 2.96 -6.09
N ALA A 86 -9.65 3.44 -4.86
CA ALA A 86 -9.61 4.86 -4.54
C ALA A 86 -8.21 5.50 -4.76
N ALA A 87 -7.15 4.71 -4.59
CA ALA A 87 -5.79 5.12 -4.89
C ALA A 87 -4.98 3.94 -5.47
N SER A 88 -3.90 4.23 -6.19
CA SER A 88 -2.89 3.23 -6.58
C SER A 88 -1.49 3.85 -6.71
N PHE A 89 -0.45 3.13 -6.30
CA PHE A 89 0.93 3.57 -6.45
C PHE A 89 1.55 3.07 -7.77
N VAL A 90 2.26 3.97 -8.47
CA VAL A 90 3.01 3.68 -9.70
C VAL A 90 4.51 3.85 -9.41
N PRO A 91 5.26 2.76 -9.17
CA PRO A 91 6.65 2.81 -8.73
C PRO A 91 7.63 3.49 -9.70
N ILE A 92 7.42 3.35 -11.01
CA ILE A 92 8.32 3.93 -12.02
C ILE A 92 8.29 5.46 -11.99
N GLU A 93 7.08 6.01 -11.96
CA GLU A 93 6.83 7.46 -11.88
C GLU A 93 7.01 7.99 -10.45
N ARG A 94 7.00 7.09 -9.45
CA ARG A 94 6.83 7.38 -8.02
C ARG A 94 5.66 8.33 -7.79
N SER A 95 4.50 7.94 -8.32
CA SER A 95 3.26 8.69 -8.17
C SER A 95 2.17 7.86 -7.52
N VAL A 96 1.38 8.50 -6.66
CA VAL A 96 0.13 7.95 -6.15
C VAL A 96 -1.00 8.52 -6.99
N CYS A 97 -1.64 7.64 -7.76
CA CYS A 97 -2.85 7.89 -8.51
C CYS A 97 -4.02 8.00 -7.53
N ILE A 98 -4.83 9.05 -7.66
CA ILE A 98 -6.02 9.28 -6.85
C ILE A 98 -7.24 9.28 -7.78
N ASP A 99 -8.21 8.42 -7.47
CA ASP A 99 -9.44 8.31 -8.25
C ASP A 99 -10.36 9.53 -8.02
N SER A 100 -11.20 9.80 -9.01
CA SER A 100 -12.24 10.82 -8.94
C SER A 100 -13.26 10.61 -7.81
N THR A 101 -13.49 9.37 -7.36
CA THR A 101 -14.43 9.03 -6.27
C THR A 101 -13.83 9.12 -4.88
N PHE A 102 -12.51 9.37 -4.76
CA PHE A 102 -11.84 9.49 -3.47
C PHE A 102 -12.42 10.64 -2.66
N ASP A 103 -12.82 10.36 -1.42
CA ASP A 103 -13.34 11.32 -0.46
C ASP A 103 -12.41 11.41 0.75
N THR A 104 -11.83 12.60 0.95
CA THR A 104 -10.92 12.90 2.07
C THR A 104 -11.58 12.81 3.45
N ASN A 105 -12.92 12.70 3.51
CA ASN A 105 -13.67 12.49 4.76
C ASN A 105 -14.05 11.02 4.97
N ASN A 106 -13.92 10.17 3.95
CA ASN A 106 -14.20 8.76 4.06
C ASN A 106 -12.97 8.04 4.64
N ILE A 107 -13.15 7.41 5.82
CA ILE A 107 -12.06 6.76 6.52
C ILE A 107 -11.46 5.61 5.71
N PHE A 108 -12.27 4.91 4.92
CA PHE A 108 -11.81 3.77 4.14
C PHE A 108 -10.95 4.19 2.95
N ASP A 109 -11.28 5.29 2.28
CA ASP A 109 -10.41 5.88 1.25
C ASP A 109 -9.04 6.27 1.83
N LEU A 110 -9.00 6.83 3.04
CA LEU A 110 -7.74 7.14 3.72
C LEU A 110 -6.95 5.87 4.09
N VAL A 111 -7.62 4.76 4.40
CA VAL A 111 -6.98 3.46 4.64
C VAL A 111 -6.40 2.87 3.36
N VAL A 112 -7.12 2.97 2.24
CA VAL A 112 -6.60 2.58 0.91
C VAL A 112 -5.39 3.44 0.56
N LEU A 113 -5.43 4.76 0.80
CA LEU A 113 -4.27 5.62 0.62
C LEU A 113 -3.09 5.21 1.52
N TYR A 114 -3.35 4.80 2.77
CA TYR A 114 -2.32 4.30 3.66
C TYR A 114 -1.62 3.06 3.08
N HIS A 115 -2.37 2.14 2.47
CA HIS A 115 -1.84 0.97 1.77
C HIS A 115 -0.89 1.39 0.64
N GLU A 116 -1.30 2.33 -0.21
CA GLU A 116 -0.45 2.79 -1.32
C GLU A 116 0.80 3.54 -0.84
N LEU A 117 0.68 4.34 0.22
CA LEU A 117 1.82 5.01 0.85
C LEU A 117 2.79 4.02 1.50
N ARG A 118 2.30 2.85 1.93
CA ARG A 118 3.16 1.75 2.37
C ARG A 118 4.02 1.21 1.22
N HIS A 119 3.50 1.14 0.01
CA HIS A 119 4.31 0.83 -1.18
C HIS A 119 5.33 1.93 -1.51
N VAL A 120 5.00 3.21 -1.29
CA VAL A 120 6.00 4.30 -1.42
C VAL A 120 7.17 4.09 -0.45
N VAL A 121 6.88 3.70 0.79
CA VAL A 121 7.90 3.38 1.80
C VAL A 121 8.76 2.19 1.34
N GLN A 122 8.13 1.10 0.89
CA GLN A 122 8.83 -0.10 0.41
C GLN A 122 9.73 0.20 -0.81
N ASP A 123 9.23 0.94 -1.80
CA ASP A 123 10.01 1.36 -2.96
C ASP A 123 11.20 2.26 -2.56
N THR A 124 11.01 3.13 -1.58
CA THR A 124 12.10 3.97 -1.02
C THR A 124 13.16 3.11 -0.34
N LEU A 125 12.78 2.16 0.51
CA LEU A 125 13.71 1.26 1.20
C LEU A 125 14.49 0.39 0.21
N HIS A 126 13.81 -0.16 -0.81
CA HIS A 126 14.45 -0.92 -1.87
C HIS A 126 15.49 -0.09 -2.62
N ARG A 127 15.15 1.13 -3.06
CA ARG A 127 16.11 2.03 -3.74
C ARG A 127 17.32 2.39 -2.89
N VAL A 128 17.15 2.62 -1.59
CA VAL A 128 18.26 2.91 -0.66
C VAL A 128 19.17 1.69 -0.43
N SER A 129 18.58 0.49 -0.45
CA SER A 129 19.32 -0.76 -0.25
C SER A 129 20.19 -1.16 -1.44
N ILE A 130 19.81 -0.76 -2.65
CA ILE A 130 20.54 -1.02 -3.89
C ILE A 130 21.89 -0.28 -3.88
N LYS A 131 22.98 -1.00 -4.17
CA LYS A 131 24.37 -0.48 -4.10
C LYS A 131 25.06 -0.35 -5.45
N THR A 132 24.49 -0.93 -6.51
CA THR A 132 25.09 -0.94 -7.85
C THR A 132 24.08 -0.51 -8.90
N ASP A 133 24.56 0.10 -9.97
CA ASP A 133 23.72 0.51 -11.11
C ASP A 133 23.04 -0.70 -11.77
N ARG A 134 23.71 -1.85 -11.79
CA ARG A 134 23.16 -3.11 -12.32
C ARG A 134 21.94 -3.57 -11.52
N ASP A 135 22.03 -3.56 -10.19
CA ASP A 135 20.91 -3.97 -9.33
C ASP A 135 19.76 -2.97 -9.42
N PHE A 136 20.07 -1.69 -9.61
CA PHE A 136 19.07 -0.65 -9.87
C PHE A 136 18.34 -0.87 -11.20
N GLU A 137 19.07 -1.18 -12.27
CA GLU A 137 18.49 -1.51 -13.57
C GLU A 137 17.60 -2.76 -13.48
N GLN A 138 18.03 -3.79 -12.75
CA GLN A 138 17.22 -4.99 -12.51
C GLN A 138 15.93 -4.67 -11.77
N TYR A 139 15.99 -3.81 -10.75
CA TYR A 139 14.81 -3.34 -10.03
C TYR A 139 13.84 -2.57 -10.93
N GLN A 140 14.35 -1.62 -11.74
CA GLN A 140 13.51 -0.87 -12.69
C GLN A 140 12.89 -1.78 -13.75
N ASN A 141 13.65 -2.76 -14.26
CA ASN A 141 13.16 -3.77 -15.21
C ASN A 141 12.12 -4.71 -14.59
N PHE A 142 12.22 -4.98 -13.29
CA PHE A 142 11.20 -5.75 -12.57
C PHE A 142 9.87 -4.97 -12.53
N LEU A 143 9.94 -3.70 -12.14
CA LEU A 143 8.78 -2.80 -12.01
C LEU A 143 8.09 -2.48 -13.36
N THR A 144 8.79 -2.64 -14.47
CA THR A 144 8.25 -2.38 -15.82
C THR A 144 7.78 -3.68 -16.47
N ALA A 145 6.46 -3.92 -16.50
CA ALA A 145 5.89 -4.97 -17.33
C ALA A 145 5.91 -4.53 -18.80
N LYS A 146 6.50 -5.34 -19.69
CA LYS A 146 6.47 -5.02 -21.13
C LYS A 146 5.09 -5.30 -21.72
N ALA A 147 4.80 -4.74 -22.89
CA ALA A 147 3.57 -5.03 -23.61
C ALA A 147 3.40 -6.55 -23.83
N GLY A 148 2.26 -7.09 -23.41
CA GLY A 148 1.98 -8.54 -23.48
C GLY A 148 2.49 -9.34 -22.28
N GLU A 149 3.18 -8.73 -21.33
CA GLU A 149 3.56 -9.37 -20.07
C GLU A 149 2.52 -9.14 -18.98
N LYS A 150 2.38 -10.11 -18.08
CA LYS A 150 1.59 -9.95 -16.86
C LYS A 150 2.25 -8.93 -15.95
N THR A 151 1.44 -8.15 -15.25
CA THR A 151 1.95 -7.28 -14.19
C THR A 151 2.55 -8.13 -13.07
N ARG A 152 3.69 -7.68 -12.53
CA ARG A 152 4.49 -8.42 -11.55
C ARG A 152 4.33 -7.81 -10.17
N ILE A 153 4.16 -8.65 -9.15
CA ILE A 153 3.93 -8.22 -7.77
C ILE A 153 4.97 -8.88 -6.86
N LEU A 154 5.55 -8.10 -5.95
CA LEU A 154 6.36 -8.63 -4.86
C LEU A 154 5.43 -9.07 -3.73
N LEU A 155 5.27 -10.38 -3.57
CA LEU A 155 4.29 -10.93 -2.63
C LEU A 155 4.58 -10.51 -1.18
N VAL A 156 5.86 -10.39 -0.81
CA VAL A 156 6.25 -9.95 0.53
C VAL A 156 5.82 -8.50 0.77
N ASP A 157 5.98 -7.63 -0.22
CA ASP A 157 5.60 -6.22 -0.11
C ASP A 157 4.08 -6.08 0.05
N GLU A 158 3.34 -6.79 -0.80
CA GLU A 158 1.88 -6.80 -0.81
C GLU A 158 1.27 -7.32 0.49
N THR A 159 1.74 -8.48 0.94
CA THR A 159 1.24 -9.10 2.18
C THR A 159 1.60 -8.26 3.40
N THR A 160 2.74 -7.58 3.38
CA THR A 160 3.13 -6.63 4.41
C THR A 160 2.23 -5.38 4.38
N ALA A 161 1.90 -4.86 3.20
CA ALA A 161 1.00 -3.72 3.05
C ALA A 161 -0.39 -4.02 3.62
N TYR A 162 -0.99 -5.15 3.24
CA TYR A 162 -2.25 -5.60 3.84
C TYR A 162 -2.16 -5.81 5.35
N ALA A 163 -1.08 -6.41 5.86
CA ALA A 163 -0.95 -6.63 7.30
C ALA A 163 -1.02 -5.30 8.09
N TYR A 164 -0.29 -4.27 7.65
CA TYR A 164 -0.33 -2.96 8.30
C TYR A 164 -1.62 -2.19 8.04
N GLU A 165 -2.28 -2.40 6.90
CA GLU A 165 -3.62 -1.89 6.65
C GLU A 165 -4.65 -2.47 7.64
N LEU A 166 -4.58 -3.77 7.91
CA LEU A 166 -5.43 -4.43 8.90
C LEU A 166 -5.14 -3.95 10.32
N GLU A 167 -3.86 -3.78 10.69
CA GLU A 167 -3.50 -3.19 11.99
C GLU A 167 -4.03 -1.76 12.13
N LEU A 168 -3.95 -0.94 11.08
CA LEU A 168 -4.52 0.42 11.07
C LEU A 168 -6.04 0.39 11.28
N LEU A 169 -6.77 -0.45 10.54
CA LEU A 169 -8.21 -0.64 10.71
C LEU A 169 -8.58 -1.13 12.12
N ASN A 170 -7.74 -1.98 12.71
CA ASN A 170 -7.91 -2.42 14.08
C ASN A 170 -7.71 -1.27 15.09
N LEU A 171 -6.75 -0.37 14.86
CA LEU A 171 -6.62 0.85 15.67
C LEU A 171 -7.82 1.78 15.51
N ILE A 172 -8.30 2.00 14.28
CA ILE A 172 -9.48 2.82 14.00
C ILE A 172 -10.73 2.27 14.72
N SER A 173 -10.90 0.96 14.73
CA SER A 173 -11.99 0.26 15.43
C SER A 173 -11.71 -0.02 16.90
N LYS A 174 -10.63 0.53 17.47
CA LYS A 174 -10.24 0.37 18.89
C LYS A 174 -10.14 -1.09 19.33
N GLY A 175 -9.57 -1.96 18.50
CA GLY A 175 -9.38 -3.38 18.77
C GLY A 175 -10.57 -4.26 18.38
N GLN A 176 -11.71 -3.68 18.01
CA GLN A 176 -12.91 -4.47 17.71
C GLN A 176 -12.72 -5.37 16.50
N LEU A 177 -12.02 -4.93 15.45
CA LEU A 177 -11.77 -5.76 14.27
C LEU A 177 -11.09 -7.08 14.64
N LYS A 178 -10.03 -7.03 15.46
CA LYS A 178 -9.34 -8.24 15.93
C LYS A 178 -10.26 -9.15 16.74
N THR A 179 -11.08 -8.59 17.63
CA THR A 179 -12.04 -9.35 18.43
C THR A 179 -13.06 -10.04 17.54
N GLN A 180 -13.63 -9.31 16.59
CA GLN A 180 -14.67 -9.79 15.69
C GLN A 180 -14.13 -10.82 14.70
N ALA A 181 -12.94 -10.62 14.14
CA ALA A 181 -12.31 -11.57 13.21
C ALA A 181 -12.01 -12.95 13.83
N SER A 182 -12.00 -13.05 15.17
CA SER A 182 -11.85 -14.31 15.89
C SER A 182 -13.19 -15.03 16.14
N ASP A 183 -14.33 -14.39 15.84
CA ASP A 183 -15.67 -14.94 15.99
C ASP A 183 -16.07 -15.73 14.73
N PRO A 184 -16.52 -17.00 14.85
CA PRO A 184 -17.05 -17.77 13.72
C PRO A 184 -18.20 -17.10 12.95
N GLY A 185 -18.92 -16.16 13.57
CA GLY A 185 -20.01 -15.40 12.95
C GLY A 185 -19.56 -14.15 12.17
N PHE A 186 -18.27 -13.84 12.16
CA PHE A 186 -17.74 -12.67 11.46
C PHE A 186 -18.08 -12.70 9.99
N ASN A 187 -18.71 -11.62 9.52
CA ASN A 187 -19.05 -11.45 8.11
C ASN A 187 -18.84 -10.00 7.67
N GLY A 188 -18.80 -9.79 6.36
CA GLY A 188 -18.54 -8.47 5.75
C GLY A 188 -19.54 -7.38 6.17
N THR A 189 -20.72 -7.71 6.68
CA THR A 189 -21.72 -6.70 7.11
C THR A 189 -21.24 -5.84 8.26
N TRP A 190 -20.65 -6.45 9.30
CA TRP A 190 -20.08 -5.70 10.42
C TRP A 190 -18.97 -4.77 9.92
N PHE A 191 -18.05 -5.31 9.12
CA PHE A 191 -16.92 -4.56 8.56
C PHE A 191 -17.41 -3.35 7.76
N ARG A 192 -18.40 -3.56 6.87
CA ARG A 192 -19.00 -2.51 6.06
C ARG A 192 -19.62 -1.40 6.91
N SER A 193 -20.37 -1.78 7.95
CA SER A 193 -21.00 -0.82 8.85
C SER A 193 -19.99 -0.02 9.69
N GLN A 194 -18.91 -0.67 10.14
CA GLN A 194 -17.93 -0.06 11.03
C GLN A 194 -17.08 1.00 10.32
N PHE A 195 -16.80 0.81 9.03
CA PHE A 195 -15.91 1.68 8.26
C PHE A 195 -16.64 2.55 7.22
N ALA A 196 -17.98 2.64 7.31
CA ALA A 196 -18.83 3.43 6.41
C ALA A 196 -18.51 3.18 4.92
N ILE A 197 -18.44 1.89 4.56
CA ILE A 197 -18.09 1.42 3.21
C ILE A 197 -19.16 1.83 2.21
N ARG A 198 -18.74 2.42 1.09
CA ARG A 198 -19.58 2.76 -0.06
C ARG A 198 -19.75 1.58 -1.01
N ASP A 199 -20.75 1.65 -1.88
CA ASP A 199 -21.06 0.58 -2.84
C ASP A 199 -19.89 0.27 -3.79
N ASP A 200 -19.12 1.28 -4.20
CA ASP A 200 -17.94 1.13 -5.05
C ASP A 200 -16.74 0.47 -4.33
N GLN A 201 -16.76 0.43 -3.00
CA GLN A 201 -15.69 -0.11 -2.17
C GLN A 201 -15.96 -1.55 -1.69
N LEU A 202 -17.15 -2.12 -1.97
CA LEU A 202 -17.58 -3.42 -1.43
C LEU A 202 -16.60 -4.56 -1.74
N GLY A 203 -16.05 -4.59 -2.95
CA GLY A 203 -15.09 -5.62 -3.34
C GLY A 203 -13.84 -5.62 -2.48
N VAL A 204 -13.24 -4.43 -2.25
CA VAL A 204 -12.06 -4.26 -1.39
C VAL A 204 -12.40 -4.52 0.07
N ALA A 205 -13.55 -4.05 0.56
CA ALA A 205 -13.97 -4.29 1.93
C ALA A 205 -14.15 -5.79 2.23
N ASP A 206 -14.71 -6.55 1.29
CA ASP A 206 -14.86 -8.00 1.45
C ASP A 206 -13.52 -8.73 1.45
N VAL A 207 -12.54 -8.25 0.67
CA VAL A 207 -11.15 -8.72 0.72
C VAL A 207 -10.58 -8.53 2.12
N LEU A 208 -10.66 -7.33 2.67
CA LEU A 208 -10.08 -7.00 3.96
C LEU A 208 -10.78 -7.71 5.12
N ALA A 209 -12.10 -7.89 5.04
CA ALA A 209 -12.84 -8.70 6.01
C ALA A 209 -12.34 -10.16 6.00
N GLU A 210 -12.21 -10.78 4.84
CA GLU A 210 -11.67 -12.15 4.72
C GLU A 210 -10.24 -12.24 5.24
N LEU A 211 -9.37 -11.32 4.83
CA LEU A 211 -7.97 -11.29 5.27
C LEU A 211 -7.84 -11.07 6.78
N SER A 212 -8.76 -10.31 7.40
CA SER A 212 -8.79 -10.11 8.85
C SER A 212 -8.93 -11.43 9.61
N VAL A 213 -9.80 -12.33 9.15
CA VAL A 213 -10.03 -13.65 9.76
C VAL A 213 -8.76 -14.52 9.68
N LEU A 214 -8.02 -14.42 8.57
CA LEU A 214 -6.79 -15.19 8.37
C LEU A 214 -5.59 -14.58 9.10
N TYR A 215 -5.59 -13.26 9.30
CA TYR A 215 -4.48 -12.52 9.88
C TYR A 215 -4.51 -12.53 11.41
N PHE A 216 -5.60 -12.10 12.06
CA PHE A 216 -5.61 -11.79 13.49
C PHE A 216 -5.42 -12.96 14.49
N PRO A 217 -5.79 -14.23 14.19
CA PRO A 217 -5.54 -15.34 15.12
C PRO A 217 -4.06 -15.50 15.49
N GLU A 218 -3.18 -15.28 14.52
CA GLU A 218 -1.73 -15.34 14.70
C GLU A 218 -1.14 -13.93 14.82
N GLY A 219 -1.52 -13.02 13.92
CA GLY A 219 -0.97 -11.67 13.77
C GLY A 219 0.49 -11.68 13.30
N LEU A 220 1.14 -10.52 13.33
CA LEU A 220 2.59 -10.41 13.19
C LEU A 220 3.28 -11.02 14.43
N ARG A 221 3.74 -12.28 14.33
CA ARG A 221 4.58 -12.93 15.36
C ARG A 221 6.00 -13.07 14.85
N GLN A 222 6.98 -12.61 15.63
CA GLN A 222 8.41 -12.79 15.33
C GLN A 222 8.79 -12.35 13.90
N SER A 223 8.17 -11.27 13.39
CA SER A 223 8.34 -10.78 12.01
C SER A 223 7.89 -11.74 10.88
N ALA A 224 7.10 -12.77 11.18
CA ALA A 224 6.48 -13.63 10.18
C ALA A 224 4.98 -13.38 10.06
N LEU A 225 4.47 -13.43 8.83
CA LEU A 225 3.03 -13.33 8.53
C LEU A 225 2.38 -14.73 8.54
N PRO A 226 1.09 -14.84 8.92
CA PRO A 226 0.39 -16.12 8.94
C PRO A 226 0.35 -16.76 7.54
N LYS A 227 0.70 -18.05 7.44
CA LYS A 227 0.83 -18.73 6.13
C LYS A 227 -0.46 -18.68 5.31
N GLN A 228 -1.61 -18.88 5.94
CA GLN A 228 -2.91 -18.86 5.27
C GLN A 228 -3.27 -17.48 4.73
N PHE A 229 -2.91 -16.42 5.47
CA PHE A 229 -3.06 -15.04 5.00
C PHE A 229 -2.20 -14.77 3.75
N VAL A 230 -0.90 -15.12 3.79
CA VAL A 230 0.01 -14.94 2.64
C VAL A 230 -0.48 -15.72 1.42
N ARG A 231 -0.89 -16.99 1.62
CA ARG A 231 -1.44 -17.84 0.56
C ARG A 231 -2.70 -17.22 -0.05
N ARG A 232 -3.60 -16.69 0.77
CA ARG A 232 -4.85 -16.12 0.26
C ARG A 232 -4.64 -14.85 -0.56
N VAL A 233 -3.70 -13.99 -0.16
CA VAL A 233 -3.27 -12.84 -0.97
C VAL A 233 -2.71 -13.33 -2.31
N ALA A 234 -1.85 -14.35 -2.31
CA ALA A 234 -1.29 -14.91 -3.54
C ALA A 234 -2.35 -15.45 -4.50
N GLU A 235 -3.30 -16.25 -3.99
CA GLU A 235 -4.42 -16.79 -4.77
C GLU A 235 -5.24 -15.68 -5.45
N ARG A 236 -5.50 -14.58 -4.76
CA ARG A 236 -6.23 -13.43 -5.32
C ARG A 236 -5.50 -12.80 -6.49
N TYR A 237 -4.21 -12.53 -6.33
CA TYR A 237 -3.40 -11.92 -7.38
C TYR A 237 -3.24 -12.84 -8.60
N TRP A 238 -3.11 -14.16 -8.39
CA TRP A 238 -3.13 -15.11 -9.51
C TRP A 238 -4.47 -15.11 -10.25
N GLN A 239 -5.60 -15.04 -9.54
CA GLN A 239 -6.94 -14.95 -10.14
C GLN A 239 -7.14 -13.68 -10.96
N MET A 240 -6.52 -12.58 -10.55
CA MET A 240 -6.49 -11.31 -11.31
C MET A 240 -5.49 -11.34 -12.48
N GLY A 241 -4.73 -12.43 -12.65
CA GLY A 241 -3.82 -12.62 -13.77
C GLY A 241 -2.41 -12.08 -13.57
N TYR A 242 -2.03 -11.71 -12.34
CA TYR A 242 -0.67 -11.23 -12.02
C TYR A 242 0.34 -12.37 -11.90
N ASP A 243 1.62 -12.04 -12.11
CA ASP A 243 2.74 -12.90 -11.76
C ASP A 243 3.33 -12.47 -10.42
N LEU A 244 3.47 -13.42 -9.50
CA LEU A 244 3.97 -13.18 -8.15
C LEU A 244 5.45 -13.54 -8.04
N PHE A 245 6.20 -12.72 -7.32
CA PHE A 245 7.62 -12.90 -7.08
C PHE A 245 7.99 -12.69 -5.61
N ILE A 246 9.07 -13.32 -5.19
CA ILE A 246 9.80 -13.01 -3.95
C ILE A 246 11.23 -12.61 -4.30
N LEU A 247 11.81 -11.69 -3.53
CA LEU A 247 13.21 -11.31 -3.64
C LEU A 247 14.02 -12.14 -2.63
N HIS A 248 14.92 -12.98 -3.10
CA HIS A 248 15.83 -13.76 -2.27
C HIS A 248 17.26 -13.58 -2.77
N GLN A 249 18.18 -13.15 -1.90
CA GLN A 249 19.60 -12.93 -2.24
C GLN A 249 19.82 -12.08 -3.51
N GLY A 250 18.99 -11.04 -3.70
CA GLY A 250 19.06 -10.15 -4.86
C GLY A 250 18.46 -10.71 -6.15
N GLN A 251 17.82 -11.88 -6.11
CA GLN A 251 17.17 -12.50 -7.27
C GLN A 251 15.67 -12.62 -7.08
N TYR A 252 14.92 -12.34 -8.16
CA TYR A 252 13.47 -12.50 -8.19
C TYR A 252 13.11 -13.95 -8.53
N HIS A 253 12.45 -14.62 -7.60
CA HIS A 253 11.93 -15.97 -7.80
C HIS A 253 10.43 -15.92 -7.96
N ARG A 254 9.93 -16.51 -9.05
CA ARG A 254 8.48 -16.60 -9.27
C ARG A 254 7.85 -17.53 -8.23
N VAL A 255 6.77 -17.08 -7.62
CA VAL A 255 5.97 -17.87 -6.69
C VAL A 255 5.00 -18.73 -7.50
N THR A 256 4.87 -19.99 -7.09
CA THR A 256 3.92 -20.96 -7.68
C THR A 256 3.10 -21.60 -6.55
N ASP A 257 2.06 -22.35 -6.88
CA ASP A 257 1.25 -23.08 -5.89
C ASP A 257 2.11 -24.01 -5.01
N ASP A 258 3.17 -24.59 -5.58
CA ASP A 258 4.09 -25.48 -4.86
C ASP A 258 4.96 -24.73 -3.83
N SER A 259 5.07 -23.41 -3.92
CA SER A 259 5.82 -22.57 -2.97
C SER A 259 5.19 -22.51 -1.56
N PHE A 260 3.96 -23.04 -1.40
CA PHE A 260 3.20 -23.03 -0.14
C PHE A 260 3.06 -24.42 0.51
N ARG A 261 3.67 -25.46 -0.06
CA ARG A 261 3.68 -26.83 0.48
C ARG A 261 4.81 -27.03 1.48
#